data_AF-A0A916F7M8-F1
#
_entry.id   AF-A0A916F7M8-F1
#
_cell.length_a   1.000
_cell.length_b   1.000
_cell.length_c   1.000
_cell.angle_alpha   90.00
_cell.angle_beta   90.00
_cell.angle_gamma   90.00
#
_symmetry.space_group_name_H-M   'P 1'
#
loop_
_entity.id
_entity.type
_entity.pdbx_description
1 polymer ?
#
loop_
_entity_poly.entity_id
_entity_poly.type
_entity_poly.pdbx_seq_one_letter_code
_entity_poly.pdbx_strand_id
1 'polypeptide(L)' 'MMLDISKSYLALVVSALNDAIKYNEGFLRSETIKDVSDYEEHLLCLENLQDWFEREYKKLEKANPDLMRYDNIVKKA' A
#
# COMPACT_ATOMS: atom_id res chain seq x y z
N MET A 1 14.78 -4.32 -16.24
CA MET A 1 14.89 -5.26 -15.09
C MET A 1 13.51 -5.37 -14.49
N MET A 2 12.97 -6.59 -14.40
CA MET A 2 11.68 -6.85 -13.75
C MET A 2 11.99 -7.35 -12.34
N LEU A 3 11.52 -6.64 -11.31
CA LEU A 3 11.68 -7.10 -9.93
C LEU A 3 10.66 -8.21 -9.69
N ASP A 4 11.13 -9.38 -9.27
CA ASP A 4 10.27 -10.49 -8.87
C ASP A 4 10.18 -10.51 -7.34
N ILE A 5 8.95 -10.39 -6.82
CA ILE A 5 8.70 -10.39 -5.38
C ILE A 5 8.18 -11.77 -5.00
N SER A 6 8.90 -12.44 -4.09
CA SER A 6 8.45 -13.75 -3.60
C SER A 6 7.03 -13.68 -3.02
N LYS A 7 6.24 -14.74 -3.20
CA LYS A 7 4.87 -14.82 -2.67
C LYS A 7 4.82 -14.52 -1.16
N SER A 8 5.83 -14.94 -0.41
CA SER A 8 5.98 -14.67 1.02
C SER A 8 6.13 -13.19 1.36
N TYR A 9 6.68 -12.37 0.46
CA TYR A 9 6.86 -10.94 0.68
C TYR A 9 5.71 -10.09 0.15
N LEU A 10 4.88 -10.61 -0.75
CA LEU A 10 3.77 -9.85 -1.32
C LEU A 10 2.82 -9.30 -0.24
N ALA A 11 2.40 -10.16 0.69
CA ALA A 11 1.50 -9.74 1.77
C ALA A 11 2.14 -8.70 2.69
N LEU A 12 3.45 -8.85 2.97
CA LEU A 12 4.22 -7.88 3.75
C LEU A 12 4.29 -6.52 3.06
N VAL A 13 4.53 -6.50 1.74
CA VAL A 13 4.57 -5.27 0.95
C VAL A 13 3.23 -4.56 0.95
N VAL A 14 2.11 -5.29 0.78
CA VAL A 14 0.76 -4.73 0.89
C VAL A 14 0.54 -4.11 2.27
N SER A 15 0.90 -4.83 3.34
CA SER A 15 0.76 -4.32 4.71
C SER A 15 1.59 -3.06 4.94
N ALA A 16 2.86 -3.08 4.55
CA ALA A 16 3.78 -1.95 4.73
C ALA A 16 3.31 -0.71 3.96
N LEU A 17 2.80 -0.89 2.74
CA LEU A 17 2.25 0.21 1.94
C LEU A 17 0.99 0.80 2.58
N ASN A 18 0.09 -0.06 3.06
CA ASN A 18 -1.11 0.36 3.78
C ASN A 18 -0.77 1.14 5.06
N ASP A 19 0.23 0.69 5.83
CA ASP A 19 0.68 1.37 7.05
C ASP A 19 1.33 2.72 6.72
N ALA A 20 2.12 2.80 5.64
CA ALA A 20 2.71 4.05 5.18
C ALA A 20 1.64 5.08 4.79
N ILE A 21 0.59 4.66 4.09
CA ILE A 21 -0.53 5.54 3.72
C ILE A 21 -1.20 6.08 4.98
N LYS A 22 -1.62 5.20 5.89
CA LYS A 22 -2.29 5.60 7.15
C LYS A 22 -1.44 6.53 8.00
N TYR A 23 -0.14 6.27 8.08
CA TYR A 23 0.78 7.14 8.79
C TYR A 23 0.79 8.53 8.16
N ASN A 24 0.94 8.63 6.84
CA ASN A 24 0.99 9.91 6.14
C ASN A 24 -0.35 10.65 6.19
N GLU A 25 -1.48 9.97 6.07
CA GLU A 25 -2.81 10.56 6.29
C GLU A 25 -2.95 11.16 7.70
N GLY A 26 -2.51 10.42 8.72
CA GLY A 26 -2.52 10.89 10.12
C GLY A 26 -1.54 12.05 10.34
N PHE A 27 -0.37 11.98 9.70
CA PHE A 27 0.66 13.00 9.79
C PHE A 27 0.22 14.31 9.12
N LEU A 28 -0.43 14.25 7.96
CA LEU A 28 -1.02 15.43 7.30
C LEU A 28 -2.08 16.14 8.14
N ARG A 29 -2.82 15.39 8.96
CA ARG A 29 -3.80 15.93 9.90
C ARG A 29 -3.18 16.39 11.22
N SER A 30 -1.88 16.18 11.42
CA SER A 30 -1.19 16.64 12.60
C SER A 30 -0.94 18.15 12.51
N GLU A 31 -1.20 18.89 13.59
CA GLU A 31 -0.92 20.33 13.66
C GLU A 31 0.60 20.66 13.65
N THR A 32 1.45 19.65 13.49
CA THR A 32 2.91 19.76 13.50
C THR A 32 3.52 20.21 12.18
N ILE A 33 2.79 20.14 11.06
CA ILE A 33 3.33 20.45 9.72
C ILE A 33 2.87 21.85 9.30
N LYS A 34 3.82 22.68 8.87
CA LYS A 34 3.54 24.04 8.36
C LYS A 34 3.25 24.10 6.87
N ASP A 35 3.92 23.24 6.09
CA ASP A 35 3.72 23.09 4.65
C ASP A 35 3.51 21.61 4.34
N VAL A 36 2.35 21.30 3.78
CA VAL A 36 1.88 19.95 3.54
C VAL A 36 2.11 19.48 2.11
N SER A 37 2.51 20.38 1.20
CA SER A 37 2.55 20.12 -0.24
C SER A 37 3.37 18.88 -0.62
N ASP A 38 4.60 18.77 -0.12
CA ASP A 38 5.46 17.61 -0.36
C ASP A 38 4.87 16.30 0.20
N TYR A 39 4.15 16.37 1.33
CA TYR A 39 3.54 15.20 1.96
C TYR A 39 2.27 14.76 1.25
N GLU A 40 1.48 15.70 0.71
CA GLU A 40 0.32 15.42 -0.13
C GLU A 40 0.77 14.76 -1.45
N GLU A 41 1.83 15.26 -2.09
CA GLU A 41 2.40 14.62 -3.28
C GLU A 41 2.91 13.22 -2.98
N HIS A 42 3.62 13.04 -1.86
CA HIS A 42 4.09 11.72 -1.43
C HIS A 42 2.93 10.75 -1.15
N LEU A 43 1.89 11.20 -0.44
CA LEU A 43 0.71 10.40 -0.17
C LEU A 43 0.02 9.98 -1.47
N LEU A 44 -0.14 10.89 -2.43
CA LEU A 44 -0.70 10.59 -3.75
C LEU A 44 0.13 9.52 -4.48
N CYS A 45 1.47 9.57 -4.39
CA CYS A 45 2.32 8.52 -4.94
C CYS A 45 2.08 7.15 -4.27
N LEU A 46 1.92 7.12 -2.95
CA LEU A 46 1.65 5.88 -2.21
C LEU A 46 0.28 5.30 -2.57
N GLU A 47 -0.76 6.13 -2.68
CA GLU A 47 -2.11 5.71 -3.08
C GLU A 47 -2.12 5.14 -4.50
N ASN A 48 -1.47 5.83 -5.45
CA ASN A 48 -1.32 5.33 -6.82
C ASN A 48 -0.58 3.99 -6.88
N LEU A 49 0.44 3.82 -6.04
CA LEU A 49 1.16 2.55 -5.92
C LEU A 49 0.24 1.47 -5.34
N GLN A 50 -0.57 1.78 -4.32
CA GLN A 50 -1.48 0.82 -3.69
C GLN A 50 -2.53 0.34 -4.69
N ASP A 51 -3.11 1.25 -5.46
CA ASP A 51 -4.07 0.96 -6.53
C ASP A 51 -3.48 0.02 -7.58
N TRP A 52 -2.24 0.29 -8.02
CA TRP A 52 -1.55 -0.57 -8.95
C TRP A 52 -1.25 -1.95 -8.34
N PHE A 53 -0.77 -1.97 -7.10
CA PHE A 53 -0.38 -3.21 -6.42
C PHE A 53 -1.60 -4.09 -6.13
N GLU A 54 -2.75 -3.51 -5.77
CA GLU A 54 -4.02 -4.23 -5.61
C GLU A 54 -4.39 -4.98 -6.88
N ARG A 55 -4.33 -4.30 -8.03
CA ARG A 55 -4.69 -4.91 -9.33
C ARG A 55 -3.78 -6.08 -9.67
N GLU A 56 -2.47 -5.93 -9.46
CA GLU A 56 -1.52 -7.02 -9.73
C GLU A 56 -1.65 -8.16 -8.72
N TYR A 57 -1.81 -7.85 -7.44
CA TYR A 57 -1.99 -8.84 -6.38
C TYR A 57 -3.26 -9.67 -6.61
N LYS A 58 -4.38 -9.04 -6.97
CA LYS A 58 -5.65 -9.73 -7.26
C LYS A 58 -5.56 -10.65 -8.49
N LYS A 59 -4.68 -10.36 -9.46
CA LYS A 59 -4.39 -11.32 -10.56
C LYS A 59 -3.67 -12.56 -10.03
N LEU A 60 -2.70 -12.37 -9.13
CA LEU A 60 -1.93 -13.47 -8.53
C LEU A 60 -2.80 -14.33 -7.61
N GLU A 61 -3.71 -13.74 -6.84
CA GLU A 61 -4.66 -14.49 -6.01
C GLU A 61 -5.52 -15.48 -6.80
N LYS A 62 -5.98 -15.08 -8.00
CA LYS A 62 -6.79 -15.97 -8.86
C LYS A 62 -6.02 -17.22 -9.25
N ALA A 63 -4.70 -17.11 -9.41
CA ALA A 63 -3.82 -18.21 -9.79
C ALA A 63 -3.25 -18.98 -8.59
N ASN A 64 -3.38 -18.46 -7.35
CA ASN A 64 -2.74 -19.00 -6.16
C ASN A 64 -3.71 -18.96 -4.96
N PRO A 65 -4.51 -20.03 -4.76
CA PRO A 65 -5.51 -20.08 -3.69
C PRO A 65 -4.94 -19.94 -2.27
N ASP A 66 -3.67 -20.27 -2.07
CA ASP A 66 -2.98 -20.21 -0.77
C ASP A 66 -2.49 -18.81 -0.40
N LEU A 67 -2.57 -17.83 -1.33
CA LEU A 67 -2.26 -16.44 -1.01
C LEU A 67 -3.34 -15.86 -0.09
N MET A 68 -2.90 -15.11 0.92
CA MET A 68 -3.80 -14.32 1.73
C MET A 68 -4.54 -13.31 0.84
N ARG A 69 -5.85 -13.18 1.02
CA ARG A 69 -6.67 -12.19 0.28
C ARG A 69 -6.19 -10.78 0.59
N TYR A 70 -6.04 -9.97 -0.45
CA TYR A 70 -5.66 -8.57 -0.39
C TYR A 70 -6.54 -7.80 0.61
N ASP A 71 -7.85 -8.01 0.52
CA ASP A 71 -8.85 -7.36 1.37
C ASP A 71 -8.72 -7.76 2.86
N ASN A 72 -8.07 -8.89 3.16
CA ASN A 72 -7.77 -9.30 4.54
C ASN A 72 -6.49 -8.63 5.09
N ILE A 73 -5.59 -8.18 4.21
CA ILE A 73 -4.34 -7.50 4.57
C ILE A 73 -4.61 -6.00 4.77
N VAL A 74 -5.31 -5.38 3.81
CA VAL A 74 -5.69 -3.97 3.87
C VAL A 74 -6.86 -3.80 4.84
N LYS A 75 -6.54 -3.47 6.09
CA LYS A 75 -7.55 -3.07 7.06
C LYS A 75 -7.98 -1.64 6.74
N LYS A 76 -9.22 -1.43 6.30
CA LYS A 76 -9.81 -0.08 6.29
C LYS A 76 -9.87 0.43 7.74
N ALA A 77 -9.42 1.67 7.94
CA ALA A 77 -9.50 2.35 9.23
C ALA A 77 -10.96 2.71 9.55
#